data_AF-A0A8H4PKK8-F1
#
_entry.id   AF-A0A8H4PKK8-F1
#
_cell.length_a   1.000
_cell.length_b   1.000
_cell.length_c   1.000
_cell.angle_alpha   90.00
_cell.angle_beta   90.00
_cell.angle_gamma   90.00
#
_symmetry.space_group_name_H-M   'P 1'
#
loop_
_entity.id
_entity.type
_entity.pdbx_description
1 polymer ?
#
loop_
_entity_poly.entity_id
_entity_poly.type
_entity_poly.pdbx_seq_one_letter_code
_entity_poly.pdbx_strand_id
1 'polypeptide(L)'
;MPSHKSFRTKQKLAKAQKQNRPVPQWIRLRTGNTIRFVPFPTLYLAHTRPFAKSDILDNGFLADNPLCSYNAKRRHWRKTRLGI
;
A
#
# COMPACT_ATOMS: atom_id res chain seq x y z
N MET A 1 -10.34 -23.03 24.86
CA MET A 1 -9.67 -21.91 25.58
C MET A 1 -8.62 -21.27 24.67
N PRO A 2 -8.43 -19.94 24.70
CA PRO A 2 -7.33 -19.30 23.98
C PRO A 2 -5.98 -19.80 24.50
N SER A 3 -4.98 -19.89 23.62
CA SER A 3 -3.65 -20.38 24.00
C SER A 3 -3.04 -19.52 25.11
N HIS A 4 -2.37 -20.15 26.09
CA HIS A 4 -1.60 -19.44 27.09
C HIS A 4 -0.38 -18.77 26.44
N LYS A 5 -0.39 -17.43 26.35
CA LYS A 5 0.71 -16.63 25.78
C LYS A 5 1.20 -15.61 26.81
N SER A 6 2.50 -15.34 26.80
CA SER A 6 3.09 -14.28 27.63
C SER A 6 2.56 -12.89 27.27
N PHE A 7 2.64 -11.96 28.21
CA PHE A 7 2.20 -10.57 28.01
C PHE A 7 2.95 -9.88 26.86
N ARG A 8 4.28 -10.10 26.76
CA ARG A 8 5.11 -9.54 25.70
C ARG A 8 4.67 -10.00 24.31
N THR A 9 4.32 -11.27 24.14
CA THR A 9 3.79 -11.79 22.87
C THR A 9 2.42 -11.21 22.55
N LYS A 10 1.53 -11.10 23.55
CA LYS A 10 0.22 -10.44 23.36
C LYS A 10 0.35 -8.99 22.91
N GLN A 11 1.29 -8.23 23.50
CA GLN A 11 1.55 -6.85 23.12
C GLN A 11 2.03 -6.72 21.66
N LYS A 12 2.95 -7.60 21.22
CA LYS A 12 3.42 -7.64 19.83
C LYS A 12 2.28 -7.97 18.85
N LEU A 13 1.44 -8.97 19.18
CA LEU A 13 0.29 -9.35 18.36
C LEU A 13 -0.74 -8.21 18.26
N ALA A 14 -1.03 -7.54 19.38
CA ALA A 14 -1.94 -6.39 19.38
C ALA A 14 -1.42 -5.23 18.52
N LYS A 15 -0.10 -4.93 18.57
CA LYS A 15 0.51 -3.91 17.71
C LYS A 15 0.44 -4.29 16.23
N ALA A 16 0.71 -5.56 15.90
CA ALA A 16 0.63 -6.06 14.52
C ALA A 16 -0.81 -5.96 13.96
N GLN A 17 -1.82 -6.28 14.77
CA GLN A 17 -3.22 -6.09 14.40
C GLN A 17 -3.54 -4.61 14.17
N LYS A 18 -3.12 -3.72 15.08
CA LYS A 18 -3.35 -2.28 14.94
C LYS A 18 -2.72 -1.74 13.66
N GLN A 19 -1.50 -2.14 13.29
CA GLN A 19 -0.81 -1.64 12.09
C GLN A 19 -1.45 -2.10 10.78
N ASN A 20 -2.19 -3.21 10.78
CA ASN A 20 -2.77 -3.81 9.59
C ASN A 20 -4.10 -3.17 9.16
N ARG A 21 -4.09 -1.85 8.95
CA ARG A 21 -5.27 -1.03 8.62
C ARG A 21 -5.08 -0.27 7.30
N PRO A 22 -6.16 0.05 6.54
CA PRO A 22 -6.07 0.87 5.34
C PRO A 22 -5.66 2.31 5.67
N VAL A 23 -5.16 3.03 4.66
CA VAL A 23 -4.78 4.45 4.80
C VAL A 23 -6.05 5.30 4.95
N PRO A 24 -6.14 6.20 5.96
CA PRO A 24 -7.26 7.11 6.14
C PRO A 24 -7.47 8.04 4.93
N GLN A 25 -8.74 8.36 4.64
CA GLN A 25 -9.13 9.16 3.47
C GLN A 25 -8.53 10.57 3.48
N TRP A 26 -8.56 11.26 4.62
CA TRP A 26 -8.03 12.63 4.72
C TRP A 26 -6.53 12.70 4.41
N ILE A 27 -5.75 11.64 4.65
CA ILE A 27 -4.32 11.57 4.28
C ILE A 27 -4.14 11.52 2.76
N ARG A 28 -5.10 10.90 2.06
CA ARG A 28 -5.09 10.82 0.59
C ARG A 28 -5.34 12.19 -0.03
N LEU A 29 -6.17 13.01 0.62
CA LEU A 29 -6.55 14.34 0.17
C LEU A 29 -5.53 15.45 0.52
N ARG A 30 -4.44 15.13 1.23
CA ARG A 30 -3.38 16.11 1.56
C ARG A 30 -2.44 16.32 0.38
N THR A 31 -2.23 17.58 -0.01
CA THR A 31 -1.24 18.00 -1.01
C THR A 31 0.19 17.71 -0.54
N GLY A 32 1.07 17.27 -1.46
CA GLY A 32 2.49 17.03 -1.15
C GLY A 32 2.81 15.71 -0.45
N ASN A 33 1.92 14.71 -0.55
CA ASN A 33 2.13 13.41 0.10
C ASN A 33 3.11 12.52 -0.70
N THR A 34 4.21 12.10 -0.07
CA THR A 34 5.28 11.31 -0.72
C THR A 34 4.96 9.82 -0.86
N ILE A 35 3.78 9.37 -0.39
CA ILE A 35 3.42 7.96 -0.45
C ILE A 35 3.16 7.58 -1.91
N ARG A 36 4.15 6.92 -2.50
CA ARG A 36 4.24 6.65 -3.95
C ARG A 36 3.05 5.81 -4.42
N PHE A 37 2.36 6.29 -5.45
CA PHE A 37 1.59 5.43 -6.33
C PHE A 37 2.60 4.53 -7.07
N VAL A 38 2.58 3.22 -6.81
CA VAL A 38 3.19 2.28 -7.76
C VAL A 38 2.08 1.88 -8.72
N PRO A 39 2.21 2.14 -10.03
CA PRO A 39 1.28 1.61 -10.99
C PRO A 39 1.36 0.08 -10.90
N PHE A 40 0.22 -0.58 -10.66
CA PHE A 40 0.13 -2.02 -10.89
C PHE A 40 0.50 -2.26 -12.36
N PRO A 41 1.38 -3.23 -12.70
CA PRO A 41 1.50 -3.65 -14.09
C PRO A 41 0.16 -4.26 -14.46
N THR A 42 -0.63 -3.52 -15.23
CA THR A 42 -1.86 -4.03 -15.82
C THR A 42 -1.48 -5.25 -16.64
N LEU A 43 -2.04 -6.41 -16.27
CA LEU A 43 -2.13 -7.56 -17.13
C LEU A 43 -2.94 -7.16 -18.37
N TYR A 44 -2.25 -6.66 -19.40
CA TYR A 44 -2.76 -6.56 -20.77
C TYR A 44 -1.71 -7.10 -21.72
N LEU A 45 -2.17 -8.07 -22.52
CA LEU A 45 -1.53 -8.58 -23.72
C LEU A 45 -1.08 -7.44 -24.65
N ALA A 46 0.05 -7.68 -25.31
CA ALA A 46 0.40 -7.20 -26.65
C ALA A 46 0.10 -5.72 -26.97
N HIS A 47 1.13 -4.87 -26.91
CA HIS A 47 1.63 -4.10 -28.04
C HIS A 47 2.93 -3.41 -27.62
N THR A 48 3.88 -3.39 -28.54
CA THR A 48 5.28 -2.99 -28.41
C THR A 48 5.45 -1.52 -28.05
N ARG A 49 5.89 -1.23 -26.82
CA ARG A 49 6.97 -0.28 -26.47
C ARG A 49 7.09 -0.16 -24.93
N PRO A 50 8.30 -0.10 -24.35
CA PRO A 50 8.47 0.15 -22.92
C PRO A 50 7.99 1.57 -22.58
N PHE A 51 7.17 1.70 -21.53
CA PHE A 51 6.69 2.97 -20.99
C PHE A 51 7.88 3.89 -20.65
N ALA A 52 8.01 5.00 -21.38
CA ALA A 52 9.14 5.92 -21.25
C ALA A 52 8.75 7.11 -20.35
N LYS A 53 9.73 7.68 -19.64
CA LYS A 53 9.53 8.88 -18.79
C LYS A 53 8.94 10.08 -19.55
N SER A 54 9.09 10.12 -20.87
CA SER A 54 8.51 11.13 -21.76
C SER A 54 6.98 11.06 -21.83
N ASP A 55 6.39 9.87 -21.67
CA ASP A 55 4.93 9.66 -21.78
C ASP A 55 4.15 10.30 -20.61
N ILE A 56 4.88 10.79 -19.59
CA ILE A 56 4.36 11.49 -18.41
C ILE A 56 4.05 12.95 -18.71
N LEU A 57 4.65 13.54 -19.76
CA LEU A 57 4.64 14.99 -19.97
C LEU A 57 3.62 15.48 -21.02
N ASP A 58 3.01 14.59 -21.80
CA ASP A 58 2.20 14.99 -22.97
C ASP A 58 0.68 14.93 -22.76
N ASN A 59 0.23 14.50 -21.58
CA ASN A 59 -1.19 14.60 -21.22
C ASN A 59 -1.36 15.72 -20.22
N GLY A 60 -1.93 16.85 -20.65
CA GLY A 60 -2.47 17.92 -19.80
C GLY A 60 -3.63 17.49 -18.90
N PHE A 61 -3.61 16.25 -18.40
CA PHE A 61 -4.40 15.79 -17.27
C PHE A 61 -3.70 16.30 -16.03
N LEU A 62 -4.17 17.43 -15.52
CA LEU A 62 -3.98 17.94 -14.16
C LEU A 62 -2.96 17.16 -13.33
N ALA A 63 -1.85 17.81 -13.00
CA ALA A 63 -0.92 17.43 -11.95
C ALA A 63 -1.56 17.45 -10.54
N ASP A 64 -2.83 17.06 -10.44
CA ASP A 64 -3.60 16.91 -9.23
C ASP A 64 -3.32 15.51 -8.67
N ASN A 65 -2.22 15.45 -7.91
CA ASN A 65 -1.96 14.46 -6.87
C ASN A 65 -2.43 13.03 -7.20
N PRO A 66 -1.61 12.17 -7.83
CA PRO A 66 -1.92 10.75 -7.94
C PRO A 66 -2.04 10.17 -6.52
N LEU A 67 -3.28 10.01 -6.07
CA LEU A 67 -3.65 9.64 -4.73
C LEU A 67 -2.91 8.36 -4.35
N CYS A 68 -2.00 8.45 -3.38
CA CYS A 68 -1.58 7.31 -2.60
C CYS A 68 -2.80 6.49 -2.18
N SER A 69 -3.03 5.34 -2.81
CA SER A 69 -4.30 4.62 -2.65
C SER A 69 -4.28 3.56 -1.55
N TYR A 70 -3.09 3.04 -1.16
CA TYR A 70 -3.03 1.82 -0.35
C TYR A 70 -1.83 1.72 0.60
N ASN A 71 -1.99 0.91 1.66
CA ASN A 71 -0.92 0.58 2.62
C ASN A 71 -0.09 -0.59 2.07
N ALA A 72 1.11 -0.30 1.55
CA ALA A 72 2.02 -1.32 1.00
C ALA A 72 2.50 -2.37 2.02
N LYS A 73 2.44 -2.07 3.32
CA LYS A 73 2.84 -2.98 4.40
C LYS A 73 1.65 -3.77 4.96
N ARG A 74 0.45 -3.65 4.38
CA ARG A 74 -0.74 -4.41 4.78
C ARG A 74 -0.48 -5.91 4.57
N ARG A 75 -0.80 -6.72 5.58
CA ARG A 75 -0.57 -8.18 5.58
C ARG A 75 -1.89 -8.93 5.62
N HIS A 76 -1.89 -10.14 5.07
CA HIS A 76 -3.02 -11.06 5.20
C HIS A 76 -2.57 -12.33 5.92
N TRP A 77 -3.33 -12.76 6.93
CA TRP A 77 -2.95 -13.83 7.85
C TRP A 77 -2.76 -15.20 7.18
N ARG A 78 -3.41 -15.46 6.03
CA ARG A 78 -3.16 -16.66 5.21
C ARG A 78 -1.96 -16.54 4.28
N LYS A 79 -1.56 -15.33 3.88
CA LYS A 79 -0.51 -15.11 2.86
C LYS A 79 0.87 -14.91 3.48
N THR A 80 0.97 -14.22 4.61
CA THR A 80 2.24 -13.93 5.27
C THR A 80 2.18 -14.18 6.77
N ARG A 81 3.16 -14.92 7.30
CA ARG A 81 3.29 -15.21 8.73
C ARG A 81 4.05 -14.08 9.44
N LEU A 82 3.78 -13.90 10.74
CA LEU A 82 4.39 -12.85 11.57
C LEU A 82 5.77 -13.23 12.11
N GLY A 83 6.07 -14.52 12.29
CA GLY A 83 7.38 -15.00 12.76
C GLY A 83 7.77 -14.53 14.16
N ILE A 84 6.79 -14.36 15.05
CA ILE A 84 6.93 -13.85 16.43
C ILE A 84 6.51 -14.93 17.41
#